data_AF-A0AAU8JPL3-F1
#
_entry.id   AF-A0AAU8JPL3-F1
#
_cell.length_a   1.000
_cell.length_b   1.000
_cell.length_c   1.000
_cell.angle_alpha   90.00
_cell.angle_beta   90.00
_cell.angle_gamma   90.00
#
_symmetry.space_group_name_H-M   'P 1'
#
loop_
_entity.id
_entity.type
_entity.pdbx_description
1 polymer ?
#
loop_
_entity_poly.entity_id
_entity_poly.type
_entity_poly.pdbx_seq_one_letter_code
_entity_poly.pdbx_strand_id
1 'polypeptide(L)'
;MTEGVLEFGALLERLMHHRTLGAAALPAAAGADPEELQAVLAGRPPTGRLLRDLGPVLGLHAADLFVLAGQPVPDDLTPVTRNPNWSVSRVVYNMMVMPAEMRRPLLDAIRAQPVVRRKGRGGIDRPYHRYEPGFGAVLLQLTHSRNLTWMCTARALYAVTGGRIYLSASTIGGVGDGTVDATPELVAGFAGVLGIPAPDLAALGGIRLPDDLPPLHSRAAYVAAVIWEARRLTTAQLQEVYRTSHHLADR
;
A
#
# COMPACT_ATOMS: atom_id res chain seq x y z
N MET A 1 -28.58 -2.63 10.58
CA MET A 1 -27.20 -2.98 10.97
C MET A 1 -26.28 -2.45 9.89
N THR A 2 -25.66 -1.29 10.13
CA THR A 2 -24.69 -0.63 9.25
C THR A 2 -23.29 -1.13 9.59
N GLU A 3 -23.05 -2.42 9.42
CA GLU A 3 -21.69 -2.96 9.34
C GLU A 3 -21.23 -2.76 7.90
N GLY A 4 -20.22 -1.95 7.65
CA GLY A 4 -19.62 -1.89 6.31
C GLY A 4 -18.57 -0.81 6.14
N VAL A 5 -18.79 0.42 6.60
CA VAL A 5 -17.78 1.47 6.42
C VAL A 5 -16.82 1.41 7.60
N LEU A 6 -15.56 1.04 7.35
CA LEU A 6 -14.50 1.19 8.34
C LEU A 6 -14.35 2.68 8.65
N GLU A 7 -14.78 3.10 9.84
CA GLU A 7 -14.65 4.49 10.27
C GLU A 7 -13.18 4.81 10.54
N PHE A 8 -12.67 5.88 9.92
CA PHE A 8 -11.27 6.29 10.06
C PHE A 8 -10.86 6.51 11.52
N GLY A 9 -11.73 7.12 12.32
CA GLY A 9 -11.49 7.34 13.76
C GLY A 9 -11.22 6.03 14.50
N ALA A 10 -12.04 5.01 14.28
CA ALA A 10 -11.87 3.69 14.88
C ALA A 10 -10.59 2.99 14.39
N LEU A 11 -10.25 3.11 13.10
CA LEU A 11 -8.98 2.59 12.57
C LEU A 11 -7.78 3.27 13.24
N LEU A 12 -7.82 4.59 13.34
CA LEU A 12 -6.77 5.39 13.94
C LEU A 12 -6.62 5.08 15.44
N GLU A 13 -7.72 4.95 16.17
CA GLU A 13 -7.72 4.59 17.58
C GLU A 13 -7.08 3.21 17.82
N ARG A 14 -7.42 2.20 17.00
CA ARG A 14 -6.78 0.88 17.07
C ARG A 14 -5.28 0.95 16.83
N LEU A 15 -4.84 1.71 15.82
CA LEU A 15 -3.42 1.88 15.52
C LEU A 15 -2.70 2.62 16.66
N MET A 16 -3.31 3.66 17.22
CA MET A 16 -2.76 4.41 18.35
C MET A 16 -2.62 3.52 19.58
N HIS A 17 -3.66 2.73 19.91
CA HIS A 17 -3.61 1.77 21.01
C HIS A 17 -2.51 0.74 20.80
N HIS A 18 -2.42 0.15 19.60
CA HIS A 18 -1.39 -0.82 19.25
C HIS A 18 0.03 -0.27 19.43
N ARG A 19 0.25 0.99 19.02
CA ARG A 19 1.55 1.66 19.10
C ARG A 19 1.80 2.39 20.41
N THR A 20 0.88 2.31 21.37
CA THR A 20 0.93 3.08 22.64
C THR A 20 1.07 4.59 22.43
N LEU A 21 0.49 5.13 21.35
CA LEU A 21 0.53 6.55 21.03
C LEU A 21 -0.54 7.31 21.84
N GLY A 22 -0.10 8.27 22.65
CA GLY A 22 -1.01 9.13 23.41
C GLY A 22 -1.78 10.12 22.53
N ALA A 23 -3.05 10.34 22.85
CA ALA A 23 -3.94 11.26 22.11
C ALA A 23 -3.46 12.73 22.10
N ALA A 24 -2.62 13.14 23.06
CA ALA A 24 -1.99 14.47 23.08
C ALA A 24 -0.65 14.52 22.32
N ALA A 25 0.05 13.38 22.20
CA ALA A 25 1.35 13.31 21.53
C ALA A 25 1.23 13.33 20.00
N LEU A 26 0.16 12.71 19.48
CA LEU A 26 -0.05 12.61 18.03
C LEU A 26 -0.34 13.97 17.36
N PRO A 27 -1.26 14.83 17.85
CA PRO A 27 -1.46 16.17 17.30
C PRO A 27 -0.19 17.01 17.34
N ALA A 28 0.53 16.98 18.46
CA ALA A 28 1.76 17.75 18.65
C ALA A 28 2.84 17.34 17.64
N ALA A 29 3.04 16.03 17.45
CA ALA A 29 4.00 15.51 16.48
C ALA A 29 3.59 15.79 15.02
N ALA A 30 2.28 15.81 14.73
CA ALA A 30 1.75 16.09 13.40
C ALA A 30 1.65 17.60 13.10
N GLY A 31 1.79 18.47 14.09
CA GLY A 31 1.44 19.89 13.94
C GLY A 31 -0.05 20.09 13.63
N ALA A 32 -0.89 19.15 14.04
CA ALA A 32 -2.33 19.15 13.80
C ALA A 32 -3.08 19.79 14.99
N ASP A 33 -4.26 20.33 14.70
CA ASP A 33 -5.17 20.84 15.72
C ASP A 33 -5.68 19.67 16.60
N PRO A 34 -5.43 19.68 17.92
CA PRO A 34 -5.95 18.66 18.83
C PRO A 34 -7.47 18.51 18.77
N GLU A 35 -8.22 19.60 18.58
CA GLU A 35 -9.69 19.56 18.49
C GLU A 35 -10.14 18.86 17.20
N GLU A 36 -9.43 19.09 16.10
CA GLU A 36 -9.71 18.40 14.84
C GLU A 36 -9.46 16.89 14.98
N LEU A 37 -8.35 16.49 15.59
CA LEU A 37 -8.07 15.07 15.81
C LEU A 37 -9.11 14.41 16.73
N GLN A 38 -9.51 15.07 17.82
CA GLN A 38 -10.54 14.57 18.72
C GLN A 38 -11.89 14.41 18.01
N ALA A 39 -12.27 15.38 17.18
CA ALA A 39 -13.49 15.27 16.38
C ALA A 39 -13.43 14.06 15.44
N VAL A 40 -12.26 13.77 14.85
CA VAL A 40 -12.05 12.60 13.98
C VAL A 40 -12.16 11.29 14.75
N LEU A 41 -11.57 11.20 15.94
CA LEU A 41 -11.72 10.03 16.82
C LEU A 41 -13.19 9.84 17.23
N ALA A 42 -13.96 10.93 17.35
CA ALA A 42 -15.41 10.90 17.59
C ALA A 42 -16.26 10.63 16.33
N GLY A 43 -15.65 10.26 15.20
CA GLY A 43 -16.35 9.85 13.97
C GLY A 43 -16.50 10.94 12.91
N ARG A 44 -15.98 12.15 13.12
CA ARG A 44 -15.96 13.19 12.07
C ARG A 44 -15.02 12.78 10.94
N PRO A 45 -15.39 12.99 9.66
CA PRO A 45 -14.44 12.78 8.56
C PRO A 45 -13.20 13.68 8.69
N PRO A 46 -11.98 13.15 8.51
CA PRO A 46 -10.75 13.94 8.61
C PRO A 46 -10.61 14.91 7.44
N THR A 47 -9.91 16.02 7.61
CA THR A 47 -9.57 16.87 6.46
C THR A 47 -8.41 16.29 5.66
N GLY A 48 -8.34 16.62 4.37
CA GLY A 48 -7.20 16.22 3.54
C GLY A 48 -5.85 16.80 4.00
N ARG A 49 -5.86 17.92 4.74
CA ARG A 49 -4.66 18.47 5.37
C ARG A 49 -4.21 17.57 6.53
N LEU A 50 -5.11 17.25 7.45
CA LEU A 50 -4.83 16.35 8.58
C LEU A 50 -4.27 15.00 8.10
N LEU A 51 -4.86 14.41 7.05
CA LEU A 51 -4.36 13.15 6.48
C LEU A 51 -2.93 13.24 5.93
N ARG A 52 -2.50 14.40 5.42
CA ARG A 52 -1.12 14.61 4.96
C ARG A 52 -0.17 14.77 6.14
N ASP A 53 -0.60 15.53 7.14
CA ASP A 53 0.21 15.85 8.32
C ASP A 53 0.43 14.61 9.21
N LEU A 54 -0.57 13.71 9.29
CA LEU A 54 -0.47 12.44 10.03
C LEU A 54 0.47 11.41 9.36
N GLY A 55 0.64 11.44 8.04
CA GLY A 55 1.39 10.42 7.30
C GLY A 55 2.81 10.20 7.83
N PRO A 56 3.67 11.23 7.86
CA PRO A 56 5.03 11.11 8.37
C PRO A 56 5.10 10.61 9.82
N VAL A 57 4.19 11.06 10.69
CA VAL A 57 4.17 10.68 12.11
C VAL A 57 3.77 9.21 12.30
N LEU A 58 2.83 8.75 11.47
CA LEU A 58 2.40 7.35 11.48
C LEU A 58 3.32 6.44 10.67
N GLY A 59 4.34 6.96 9.99
CA GLY A 59 5.17 6.17 9.08
C GLY A 59 4.36 5.56 7.92
N LEU A 60 3.25 6.20 7.55
CA LEU A 60 2.36 5.78 6.47
C LEU A 60 2.41 6.80 5.34
N HIS A 61 2.18 6.36 4.10
CA HIS A 61 2.03 7.31 3.02
C HIS A 61 0.71 8.06 3.15
N ALA A 62 0.70 9.37 2.88
CA ALA A 62 -0.55 10.16 2.91
C ALA A 62 -1.65 9.53 2.03
N ALA A 63 -1.29 8.98 0.86
CA ALA A 63 -2.22 8.27 -0.01
C ALA A 63 -2.93 7.09 0.68
N ASP A 64 -2.23 6.39 1.58
CA ASP A 64 -2.81 5.28 2.34
C ASP A 64 -3.82 5.79 3.37
N LEU A 65 -3.55 6.94 3.99
CA LEU A 65 -4.48 7.56 4.93
C LEU A 65 -5.77 8.06 4.25
N PHE A 66 -5.70 8.56 3.01
CA PHE A 66 -6.90 8.86 2.22
C PHE A 66 -7.72 7.59 1.93
N VAL A 67 -7.06 6.49 1.56
CA VAL A 67 -7.73 5.19 1.34
C VAL A 67 -8.38 4.69 2.63
N LEU A 68 -7.65 4.69 3.75
CA LEU A 68 -8.17 4.29 5.06
C LEU A 68 -9.33 5.18 5.53
N ALA A 69 -9.33 6.46 5.14
CA ALA A 69 -10.41 7.38 5.44
C ALA A 69 -11.63 7.27 4.50
N GLY A 70 -11.59 6.37 3.51
CA GLY A 70 -12.62 6.26 2.48
C GLY A 70 -12.75 7.53 1.62
N GLN A 71 -11.71 8.35 1.56
CA GLN A 71 -11.70 9.61 0.82
C GLN A 71 -11.03 9.46 -0.56
N PRO A 72 -11.44 10.26 -1.56
CA PRO A 72 -10.74 10.31 -2.83
C PRO A 72 -9.27 10.70 -2.63
N VAL A 73 -8.36 9.88 -3.14
CA VAL A 73 -6.92 10.19 -3.12
C VAL A 73 -6.67 11.39 -4.05
N PRO A 74 -6.08 12.50 -3.56
CA PRO A 74 -5.77 13.68 -4.38
C PRO A 74 -4.89 13.34 -5.60
N ASP A 75 -5.09 14.04 -6.71
CA ASP A 75 -4.41 13.75 -7.99
C ASP A 75 -2.87 13.70 -7.87
N ASP A 76 -2.27 14.56 -7.04
CA ASP A 76 -0.82 14.59 -6.77
C ASP A 76 -0.32 13.37 -6.00
N LEU A 77 -1.22 12.67 -5.32
CA LEU A 77 -0.97 11.43 -4.60
C LEU A 77 -1.42 10.19 -5.37
N THR A 78 -1.99 10.32 -6.57
CA THR A 78 -2.37 9.16 -7.40
C THR A 78 -1.21 8.70 -8.30
N PRO A 79 -1.20 7.41 -8.73
CA PRO A 79 -0.27 6.96 -9.75
C PRO A 79 -0.35 7.77 -11.07
N VAL A 80 0.82 8.07 -11.66
CA VAL A 80 0.93 8.89 -12.88
C VAL A 80 0.30 8.18 -14.07
N THR A 81 0.58 6.89 -14.23
CA THR A 81 -0.07 6.05 -15.23
C THR A 81 -0.91 4.98 -14.57
N ARG A 82 -2.16 4.82 -14.99
CA ARG A 82 -2.94 3.61 -14.71
C ARG A 82 -2.72 2.64 -15.87
N ASN A 83 -1.51 2.08 -15.99
CA ASN A 83 -1.19 1.23 -17.13
C ASN A 83 -1.37 -0.27 -16.78
N PRO A 84 -2.38 -0.95 -17.34
CA PRO A 84 -2.59 -2.39 -17.14
C PRO A 84 -1.58 -3.26 -17.91
N ASN A 85 -0.89 -2.71 -18.91
CA ASN A 85 -0.13 -3.48 -19.89
C ASN A 85 1.37 -3.58 -19.57
N TRP A 86 1.87 -2.83 -18.58
CA TRP A 86 3.25 -2.94 -18.13
C TRP A 86 3.32 -3.15 -16.63
N SER A 87 3.64 -4.39 -16.26
CA SER A 87 3.53 -4.84 -14.88
C SER A 87 4.84 -4.62 -14.12
N VAL A 88 4.78 -3.79 -13.07
CA VAL A 88 5.84 -3.70 -12.05
C VAL A 88 6.26 -5.07 -11.50
N SER A 89 5.42 -6.10 -11.63
CA SER A 89 5.78 -7.48 -11.25
C SER A 89 7.03 -7.99 -11.95
N ARG A 90 7.35 -7.56 -13.19
CA ARG A 90 8.60 -7.96 -13.85
C ARG A 90 9.83 -7.37 -13.17
N VAL A 91 9.76 -6.10 -12.78
CA VAL A 91 10.82 -5.45 -11.99
C VAL A 91 10.96 -6.12 -10.63
N VAL A 92 9.84 -6.47 -9.99
CA VAL A 92 9.83 -7.25 -8.74
C VAL A 92 10.52 -8.60 -8.93
N TYR A 93 10.21 -9.36 -9.98
CA TYR A 93 10.88 -10.64 -10.23
C TYR A 93 12.39 -10.49 -10.45
N ASN A 94 12.81 -9.51 -11.25
CA ASN A 94 14.24 -9.24 -11.44
C ASN A 94 14.91 -8.89 -10.11
N MET A 95 14.24 -8.11 -9.25
CA MET A 95 14.72 -7.78 -7.90
C MET A 95 14.92 -9.00 -7.00
N MET A 96 14.11 -10.05 -7.19
CA MET A 96 14.21 -11.28 -6.41
C MET A 96 15.43 -12.13 -6.77
N VAL A 97 15.97 -12.01 -7.98
CA VAL A 97 17.21 -12.71 -8.38
C VAL A 97 18.44 -11.79 -8.33
N MET A 98 18.23 -10.48 -8.23
CA MET A 98 19.29 -9.47 -8.21
C MET A 98 20.25 -9.62 -7.00
N PRO A 99 21.57 -9.48 -7.23
CA PRO A 99 22.57 -9.35 -6.16
C PRO A 99 22.25 -8.21 -5.20
N ALA A 100 22.67 -8.31 -3.94
CA ALA A 100 22.27 -7.36 -2.91
C ALA A 100 22.76 -5.92 -3.19
N GLU A 101 23.97 -5.81 -3.72
CA GLU A 101 24.65 -4.59 -4.11
C GLU A 101 23.97 -3.82 -5.24
N MET A 102 23.20 -4.49 -6.10
CA MET A 102 22.50 -3.87 -7.24
C MET A 102 21.10 -3.36 -6.91
N ARG A 103 20.55 -3.77 -5.75
CA ARG A 103 19.19 -3.40 -5.31
C ARG A 103 19.03 -1.91 -5.04
N ARG A 104 20.02 -1.32 -4.36
CA ARG A 104 20.03 0.12 -4.06
C ARG A 104 20.22 0.95 -5.34
N PRO A 105 21.19 0.63 -6.23
CA PRO A 105 21.28 1.24 -7.55
C PRO A 105 19.98 1.21 -8.36
N LEU A 106 19.24 0.09 -8.38
CA LEU A 106 17.93 0.05 -9.05
C LEU A 106 16.95 1.05 -8.43
N LEU A 107 16.83 1.06 -7.10
CA LEU A 107 15.92 1.98 -6.41
C LEU A 107 16.29 3.45 -6.65
N ASP A 108 17.59 3.76 -6.66
CA ASP A 108 18.09 5.11 -6.92
C ASP A 108 17.85 5.50 -8.39
N ALA A 109 18.01 4.58 -9.34
CA ALA A 109 17.66 4.80 -10.75
C ALA A 109 16.16 5.04 -10.94
N ILE A 110 15.31 4.32 -10.19
CA ILE A 110 13.86 4.58 -10.16
C ILE A 110 13.61 5.98 -9.63
N ARG A 111 14.24 6.40 -8.52
CA ARG A 111 14.10 7.72 -7.87
C ARG A 111 14.67 8.89 -8.68
N ALA A 112 15.66 8.64 -9.51
CA ALA A 112 16.25 9.64 -10.40
C ALA A 112 15.34 9.97 -11.61
N GLN A 113 14.31 9.16 -11.88
CA GLN A 113 13.39 9.43 -12.99
C GLN A 113 12.70 10.80 -12.85
N PRO A 114 12.65 11.61 -13.93
CA PRO A 114 11.96 12.89 -13.92
C PRO A 114 10.50 12.75 -13.46
N VAL A 115 10.09 13.60 -12.53
CA VAL A 115 8.70 13.62 -12.06
C VAL A 115 7.82 14.23 -13.15
N VAL A 116 6.89 13.44 -13.69
CA VAL A 116 5.90 13.91 -14.66
C VAL A 116 4.59 14.19 -13.91
N ARG A 117 4.13 15.45 -13.94
CA ARG A 117 2.80 15.78 -13.42
C ARG A 117 1.74 15.10 -14.27
N ARG A 118 0.80 14.44 -13.60
CA ARG A 118 -0.37 13.86 -14.25
C ARG A 118 -1.15 14.96 -14.97
N LYS A 119 -1.47 14.75 -16.25
CA LYS A 119 -2.42 15.58 -17.01
C LYS A 119 -3.77 14.86 -17.04
N GLY A 120 -4.78 15.44 -16.40
CA GLY A 120 -6.17 14.96 -16.38
C GLY A 120 -6.52 13.98 -15.25
N ARG A 121 -7.83 13.76 -15.03
CA ARG A 121 -8.36 12.88 -13.99
C ARG A 121 -7.77 11.46 -14.13
N GLY A 122 -7.47 10.82 -13.00
CA GLY A 122 -7.31 9.37 -12.89
C GLY A 122 -8.26 8.66 -13.85
N GLY A 123 -7.76 7.83 -14.77
CA GLY A 123 -8.62 7.07 -15.68
C GLY A 123 -9.72 6.35 -14.88
N ILE A 124 -10.91 6.16 -15.45
CA ILE A 124 -12.10 5.66 -14.74
C ILE A 124 -11.77 4.37 -13.96
N ASP A 125 -12.13 4.30 -12.68
CA ASP A 125 -12.06 3.05 -11.91
C ASP A 125 -12.82 1.97 -12.65
N ARG A 126 -12.17 0.83 -12.89
CA ARG A 126 -12.81 -0.28 -13.58
C ARG A 126 -13.98 -0.77 -12.72
N PRO A 127 -15.11 -1.20 -13.32
CA PRO A 127 -16.29 -1.62 -12.56
C PRO A 127 -15.98 -2.68 -11.49
N TYR A 128 -15.04 -3.58 -11.77
CA TYR A 128 -14.59 -4.65 -10.87
C TYR A 128 -13.53 -4.21 -9.83
N HIS A 129 -13.19 -2.92 -9.75
CA HIS A 129 -12.44 -2.37 -8.61
C HIS A 129 -13.38 -1.67 -7.60
N ARG A 130 -14.69 -1.90 -7.72
CA ARG A 130 -15.68 -1.51 -6.73
C ARG A 130 -15.93 -2.72 -5.86
N TYR A 131 -15.46 -2.64 -4.63
CA TYR A 131 -15.58 -3.69 -3.65
C TYR A 131 -16.68 -3.33 -2.66
N GLU A 132 -17.32 -4.35 -2.10
CA GLU A 132 -18.18 -4.16 -0.95
C GLU A 132 -17.38 -3.58 0.23
N PRO A 133 -17.95 -2.71 1.06
CA PRO A 133 -17.23 -2.12 2.18
C PRO A 133 -16.68 -3.16 3.16
N GLY A 134 -15.37 -3.15 3.40
CA GLY A 134 -14.71 -4.10 4.29
C GLY A 134 -13.18 -3.98 4.29
N PHE A 135 -12.51 -4.71 5.19
CA PHE A 135 -11.04 -4.64 5.29
C PHE A 135 -10.33 -5.18 4.05
N GLY A 136 -10.88 -6.23 3.43
CA GLY A 136 -10.41 -6.74 2.14
C GLY A 136 -10.43 -5.67 1.04
N ALA A 137 -11.53 -4.92 0.92
CA ALA A 137 -11.64 -3.80 0.01
C ALA A 137 -10.56 -2.74 0.25
N VAL A 138 -10.27 -2.41 1.52
CA VAL A 138 -9.19 -1.49 1.89
C VAL A 138 -7.82 -2.01 1.44
N LEU A 139 -7.51 -3.29 1.71
CA LEU A 139 -6.24 -3.89 1.25
C LEU A 139 -6.08 -3.75 -0.26
N LEU A 140 -7.14 -4.02 -1.02
CA LEU A 140 -7.12 -3.88 -2.45
C LEU A 140 -6.94 -2.42 -2.86
N GLN A 141 -7.69 -1.48 -2.30
CA GLN A 141 -7.54 -0.04 -2.60
C GLN A 141 -6.11 0.47 -2.31
N LEU A 142 -5.47 -0.01 -1.23
CA LEU A 142 -4.07 0.29 -0.93
C LEU A 142 -3.11 -0.28 -2.00
N THR A 143 -3.38 -1.46 -2.55
CA THR A 143 -2.58 -1.95 -3.70
C THR A 143 -2.83 -1.16 -4.99
N HIS A 144 -4.06 -0.66 -5.20
CA HIS A 144 -4.37 0.21 -6.34
C HIS A 144 -3.70 1.58 -6.22
N SER A 145 -3.54 2.12 -5.01
CA SER A 145 -2.79 3.37 -4.77
C SER A 145 -1.31 3.25 -5.16
N ARG A 146 -0.82 2.02 -5.29
CA ARG A 146 0.51 1.61 -5.78
C ARG A 146 0.52 1.16 -7.24
N ASN A 147 -0.58 1.36 -7.97
CA ASN A 147 -0.74 0.96 -9.37
C ASN A 147 -0.66 -0.56 -9.62
N LEU A 148 -0.99 -1.37 -8.61
CA LEU A 148 -1.04 -2.83 -8.77
C LEU A 148 -2.41 -3.26 -9.28
N THR A 149 -2.41 -4.16 -10.27
CA THR A 149 -3.59 -4.96 -10.65
C THR A 149 -3.65 -6.21 -9.78
N TRP A 150 -4.78 -6.93 -9.78
CA TRP A 150 -4.90 -8.21 -9.06
C TRP A 150 -3.77 -9.19 -9.38
N MET A 151 -3.42 -9.34 -10.66
CA MET A 151 -2.33 -10.21 -11.08
C MET A 151 -0.97 -9.70 -10.58
N CYS A 152 -0.74 -8.39 -10.57
CA CYS A 152 0.48 -7.81 -9.99
C CYS A 152 0.54 -8.06 -8.48
N THR A 153 -0.58 -7.88 -7.78
CA THR A 153 -0.70 -8.11 -6.33
C THR A 153 -0.40 -9.57 -5.99
N ALA A 154 -0.99 -10.54 -6.71
CA ALA A 154 -0.72 -11.96 -6.52
C ALA A 154 0.78 -12.29 -6.66
N ARG A 155 1.43 -11.73 -7.68
CA ARG A 155 2.88 -11.91 -7.91
C ARG A 155 3.74 -11.23 -6.85
N ALA A 156 3.34 -10.05 -6.39
CA ALA A 156 4.03 -9.35 -5.31
C ALA A 156 3.93 -10.14 -3.99
N LEU A 157 2.75 -10.68 -3.66
CA LEU A 157 2.54 -11.56 -2.52
C LEU A 157 3.44 -12.80 -2.58
N TYR A 158 3.48 -13.47 -3.74
CA TYR A 158 4.39 -14.60 -3.96
C TYR A 158 5.86 -14.21 -3.69
N ALA A 159 6.31 -13.07 -4.23
CA ALA A 159 7.67 -12.59 -4.04
C ALA A 159 8.00 -12.27 -2.57
N VAL A 160 7.16 -11.47 -1.89
CA VAL A 160 7.45 -11.03 -0.51
C VAL A 160 7.30 -12.13 0.53
N THR A 161 6.56 -13.21 0.22
CA THR A 161 6.40 -14.35 1.12
C THR A 161 7.35 -15.51 0.83
N GLY A 162 8.26 -15.36 -0.14
CA GLY A 162 9.20 -16.42 -0.52
C GLY A 162 8.51 -17.63 -1.17
N GLY A 163 7.40 -17.38 -1.87
CA GLY A 163 6.65 -18.38 -2.61
C GLY A 163 5.50 -19.05 -1.85
N ARG A 164 5.32 -18.75 -0.55
CA ARG A 164 4.27 -19.36 0.28
C ARG A 164 2.86 -18.96 -0.14
N ILE A 165 2.64 -17.68 -0.41
CA ILE A 165 1.34 -17.19 -0.89
C ILE A 165 1.34 -17.24 -2.41
N TYR A 166 0.76 -18.30 -2.98
CA TYR A 166 0.59 -18.49 -4.41
C TYR A 166 -0.89 -18.46 -4.78
N LEU A 167 -1.38 -17.28 -5.18
CA LEU A 167 -2.80 -17.03 -5.44
C LEU A 167 -3.04 -16.66 -6.91
N SER A 168 -4.25 -16.93 -7.40
CA SER A 168 -4.70 -16.42 -8.69
C SER A 168 -5.17 -14.97 -8.59
N ALA A 169 -5.28 -14.28 -9.73
CA ALA A 169 -5.85 -12.94 -9.76
C ALA A 169 -7.32 -12.91 -9.29
N SER A 170 -8.10 -13.98 -9.53
CA SER A 170 -9.49 -14.05 -9.06
C SER A 170 -9.59 -14.21 -7.55
N THR A 171 -8.66 -14.95 -6.91
CA THR A 171 -8.61 -15.01 -5.45
C THR A 171 -8.30 -13.65 -4.84
N ILE A 172 -7.42 -12.86 -5.47
CA ILE A 172 -7.17 -11.47 -5.05
C ILE A 172 -8.42 -10.59 -5.19
N GLY A 173 -9.20 -10.75 -6.26
CA GLY A 173 -10.51 -10.11 -6.38
C GLY A 173 -11.46 -10.53 -5.27
N GLY A 174 -11.53 -11.84 -4.98
CA GLY A 174 -12.37 -12.39 -3.91
C GLY A 174 -12.03 -11.87 -2.53
N VAL A 175 -10.76 -11.56 -2.24
CA VAL A 175 -10.34 -10.87 -1.01
C VAL A 175 -10.92 -9.47 -0.95
N GLY A 176 -10.85 -8.72 -2.07
CA GLY A 176 -11.47 -7.41 -2.17
C GLY A 176 -12.97 -7.44 -1.93
N ASP A 177 -13.66 -8.40 -2.55
CA ASP A 177 -15.11 -8.59 -2.47
C ASP A 177 -15.58 -9.23 -1.15
N GLY A 178 -14.65 -9.62 -0.25
CA GLY A 178 -14.97 -10.29 1.00
C GLY A 178 -15.47 -11.74 0.86
N THR A 179 -15.36 -12.34 -0.34
CA THR A 179 -15.69 -13.76 -0.58
C THR A 179 -14.54 -14.70 -0.21
N VAL A 180 -13.35 -14.14 -0.01
CA VAL A 180 -12.16 -14.82 0.51
C VAL A 180 -11.66 -14.05 1.73
N ASP A 181 -11.49 -14.76 2.85
CA ASP A 181 -11.06 -14.13 4.10
C ASP A 181 -9.64 -13.55 4.01
N ALA A 182 -9.47 -12.35 4.60
CA ALA A 182 -8.16 -11.75 4.82
C ALA A 182 -7.47 -12.42 6.03
N THR A 183 -6.94 -13.62 5.83
CA THR A 183 -6.27 -14.39 6.90
C THR A 183 -5.04 -13.66 7.47
N PRO A 184 -4.57 -13.97 8.69
CA PRO A 184 -3.39 -13.34 9.27
C PRO A 184 -2.13 -13.45 8.40
N GLU A 185 -1.89 -14.59 7.76
CA GLU A 185 -0.77 -14.78 6.83
C GLU A 185 -0.93 -13.88 5.60
N LEU A 186 -2.14 -13.76 5.06
CA LEU A 186 -2.42 -12.90 3.92
C LEU A 186 -2.23 -11.42 4.27
N VAL A 187 -2.68 -10.98 5.45
CA VAL A 187 -2.45 -9.63 5.96
C VAL A 187 -0.97 -9.33 6.13
N ALA A 188 -0.19 -10.27 6.68
CA ALA A 188 1.27 -10.12 6.77
C ALA A 188 1.93 -10.02 5.39
N GLY A 189 1.45 -10.81 4.42
CA GLY A 189 1.88 -10.71 3.02
C GLY A 189 1.56 -9.34 2.40
N PHE A 190 0.33 -8.85 2.57
CA PHE A 190 -0.07 -7.52 2.11
C PHE A 190 0.77 -6.42 2.76
N ALA A 191 1.01 -6.48 4.07
CA ALA A 191 1.90 -5.57 4.77
C ALA A 191 3.29 -5.50 4.10
N GLY A 192 3.84 -6.66 3.73
CA GLY A 192 5.09 -6.76 2.97
C GLY A 192 5.04 -6.11 1.58
N VAL A 193 3.93 -6.24 0.85
CA VAL A 193 3.74 -5.57 -0.46
C VAL A 193 3.56 -4.06 -0.29
N LEU A 194 2.87 -3.65 0.76
CA LEU A 194 2.49 -2.26 1.01
C LEU A 194 3.63 -1.45 1.65
N GLY A 195 4.61 -2.11 2.27
CA GLY A 195 5.66 -1.45 3.05
C GLY A 195 5.18 -0.94 4.40
N ILE A 196 4.09 -1.51 4.92
CA ILE A 196 3.51 -1.19 6.23
C ILE A 196 3.95 -2.29 7.20
N PRO A 197 4.32 -2.00 8.46
CA PRO A 197 4.60 -3.04 9.43
C PRO A 197 3.38 -3.97 9.59
N ALA A 198 3.61 -5.30 9.58
CA ALA A 198 2.51 -6.27 9.67
C ALA A 198 1.63 -6.09 10.92
N PRO A 199 2.20 -5.85 12.12
CA PRO A 199 1.39 -5.57 13.32
C PRO A 199 0.47 -4.35 13.15
N ASP A 200 0.94 -3.28 12.49
CA ASP A 200 0.13 -2.09 12.25
C ASP A 200 -1.04 -2.35 11.30
N LEU A 201 -0.76 -3.05 10.18
CA LEU A 201 -1.82 -3.37 9.22
C LEU A 201 -2.86 -4.29 9.83
N ALA A 202 -2.41 -5.26 10.64
CA ALA A 202 -3.31 -6.16 11.36
C ALA A 202 -4.15 -5.41 12.41
N ALA A 203 -3.56 -4.48 13.15
CA ALA A 203 -4.27 -3.63 14.12
C ALA A 203 -5.38 -2.81 13.45
N LEU A 204 -5.12 -2.22 12.27
CA LEU A 204 -6.16 -1.53 11.48
C LEU A 204 -7.34 -2.46 11.16
N GLY A 205 -7.04 -3.70 10.74
CA GLY A 205 -8.04 -4.72 10.45
C GLY A 205 -8.72 -5.34 11.67
N GLY A 206 -8.24 -5.08 12.90
CA GLY A 206 -8.68 -5.81 14.10
C GLY A 206 -8.29 -7.29 14.08
N ILE A 207 -7.22 -7.65 13.36
CA ILE A 207 -6.77 -9.03 13.15
C ILE A 207 -5.60 -9.32 14.09
N ARG A 208 -5.67 -10.46 14.79
CA ARG A 208 -4.56 -10.95 15.60
C ARG A 208 -3.56 -11.72 14.74
N LEU A 209 -2.31 -11.30 14.75
CA LEU A 209 -1.22 -12.05 14.14
C LEU A 209 -0.74 -13.17 15.09
N PRO A 210 -0.57 -14.40 14.59
CA PRO A 210 0.14 -15.45 15.33
C PRO A 210 1.62 -15.10 15.57
N ASP A 211 2.14 -15.49 16.74
CA ASP A 211 3.54 -15.25 17.13
C ASP A 211 4.53 -16.06 16.28
N ASP A 212 4.08 -17.16 15.68
CA ASP A 212 4.85 -18.10 14.86
C ASP A 212 4.71 -17.87 13.35
N LEU A 213 4.17 -16.71 12.94
CA LEU A 213 4.09 -16.36 11.52
C LEU A 213 5.48 -16.40 10.88
N PRO A 214 5.65 -17.14 9.77
CA PRO A 214 6.97 -17.22 9.15
C PRO A 214 7.36 -15.85 8.59
N PRO A 215 8.63 -15.44 8.73
CA PRO A 215 9.07 -14.12 8.33
C PRO A 215 8.87 -13.90 6.83
N LEU A 216 8.64 -12.64 6.46
CA LEU A 216 8.67 -12.24 5.06
C LEU A 216 10.06 -12.47 4.47
N HIS A 217 10.14 -12.61 3.15
CA HIS A 217 11.42 -12.67 2.46
C HIS A 217 12.24 -11.43 2.82
N SER A 218 13.55 -11.62 3.05
CA SER A 218 14.53 -10.55 3.33
C SER A 218 14.57 -9.38 2.33
N ARG A 219 13.92 -9.52 1.16
CA ARG A 219 13.83 -8.51 0.10
C ARG A 219 12.52 -7.73 0.12
N ALA A 220 11.56 -8.07 0.99
CA ALA A 220 10.22 -7.49 1.00
C ALA A 220 10.24 -5.96 1.10
N ALA A 221 11.09 -5.39 1.98
CA ALA A 221 11.22 -3.94 2.11
C ALA A 221 11.66 -3.26 0.81
N TYR A 222 12.58 -3.88 0.06
CA TYR A 222 13.00 -3.36 -1.24
C TYR A 222 11.90 -3.49 -2.31
N VAL A 223 11.16 -4.61 -2.30
CA VAL A 223 10.02 -4.82 -3.18
C VAL A 223 8.95 -3.76 -2.94
N ALA A 224 8.59 -3.49 -1.69
CA ALA A 224 7.66 -2.44 -1.31
C ALA A 224 8.14 -1.06 -1.78
N ALA A 225 9.42 -0.73 -1.60
CA ALA A 225 10.00 0.53 -2.04
C ALA A 225 9.95 0.67 -3.57
N VAL A 226 10.30 -0.37 -4.32
CA VAL A 226 10.21 -0.38 -5.80
C VAL A 226 8.76 -0.18 -6.25
N ILE A 227 7.81 -0.89 -5.65
CA ILE A 227 6.38 -0.77 -5.96
C ILE A 227 5.89 0.66 -5.71
N TRP A 228 6.25 1.23 -4.55
CA TRP A 228 5.88 2.59 -4.19
C TRP A 228 6.47 3.62 -5.16
N GLU A 229 7.77 3.57 -5.42
CA GLU A 229 8.43 4.55 -6.27
C GLU A 229 8.00 4.42 -7.74
N ALA A 230 7.74 3.20 -8.23
CA ALA A 230 7.30 2.95 -9.60
C ALA A 230 5.96 3.60 -9.94
N ARG A 231 5.09 3.87 -8.95
CA ARG A 231 3.77 4.48 -9.18
C ARG A 231 3.84 5.89 -9.80
N ARG A 232 4.95 6.59 -9.61
CA ARG A 232 5.18 7.95 -10.12
C ARG A 232 5.68 7.98 -11.57
N LEU A 233 5.90 6.81 -12.16
CA LEU A 233 6.50 6.67 -13.48
C LEU A 233 5.44 6.60 -14.58
N THR A 234 5.82 7.14 -15.74
CA THR A 234 5.10 6.91 -16.99
C THR A 234 5.37 5.52 -17.55
N THR A 235 4.57 5.07 -18.52
CA THR A 235 4.79 3.80 -19.24
C THR A 235 6.20 3.71 -19.82
N ALA A 236 6.69 4.77 -20.44
CA ALA A 236 8.02 4.80 -21.04
C ALA A 236 9.12 4.68 -19.98
N GLN A 237 8.98 5.39 -18.86
CA GLN A 237 9.94 5.30 -17.75
C GLN A 237 9.93 3.91 -17.09
N LEU A 238 8.76 3.27 -16.96
CA LEU A 238 8.67 1.91 -16.44
C LEU A 238 9.32 0.87 -17.37
N GLN A 239 9.25 1.06 -18.69
CA GLN A 239 9.96 0.20 -19.64
C GLN A 239 11.47 0.35 -19.50
N GLU A 240 11.94 1.58 -19.26
CA GLU A 240 13.36 1.83 -19.04
C GLU A 240 13.86 1.22 -17.75
N VAL A 241 13.14 1.43 -16.64
CA VAL A 241 13.44 0.78 -15.35
C VAL A 241 13.47 -0.74 -15.47
N TYR A 242 12.57 -1.33 -16.27
CA TYR A 242 12.61 -2.77 -16.52
C TYR A 242 13.91 -3.19 -17.22
N ARG A 243 14.33 -2.51 -18.29
CA ARG A 243 15.59 -2.83 -18.99
C ARG A 243 16.78 -2.73 -18.04
N THR A 244 16.84 -1.66 -17.24
CA THR A 244 17.85 -1.49 -16.19
C THR A 244 17.81 -2.64 -15.19
N SER A 245 16.63 -3.02 -14.69
CA SER A 245 16.49 -4.10 -13.72
C SER A 245 16.93 -5.46 -14.27
N HIS A 246 16.70 -5.72 -15.56
CA HIS A 246 17.11 -6.96 -16.22
C HIS A 246 18.63 -7.02 -16.35
N HIS A 247 19.26 -5.95 -16.83
CA HIS A 247 20.73 -5.87 -16.93
C HIS A 247 21.43 -5.98 -15.57
N LEU A 248 20.82 -5.42 -14.51
CA LEU A 248 21.34 -5.54 -13.14
C LEU A 248 21.12 -6.92 -12.51
N ALA A 249 20.18 -7.71 -13.03
CA ALA A 249 19.87 -9.05 -12.53
C ALA A 249 20.74 -10.13 -13.20
N ASP A 250 21.19 -9.90 -14.44
CA ASP A 250 22.03 -10.82 -15.21
C ASP A 250 23.54 -10.71 -14.87
N ARG A 251 23.91 -9.82 -13.94
CA ARG A 251 25.27 -9.61 -13.45
C ARG A 251 25.44 -10.19 -12.05
#